data_AF-A0A2V6CXQ3-F1
#
_entry.id   AF-A0A2V6CXQ3-F1
#
_cell.length_a   1.000
_cell.length_b   1.000
_cell.length_c   1.000
_cell.angle_alpha   90.00
_cell.angle_beta   90.00
_cell.angle_gamma   90.00
#
_symmetry.space_group_name_H-M   'P 1'
#
loop_
_entity.id
_entity.type
_entity.pdbx_description
1 polymer ?
#
loop_
_entity_poly.entity_id
_entity_poly.type
_entity_poly.pdbx_seq_one_letter_code
_entity_poly.pdbx_strand_id
1 'polypeptide(L)'
;MNCFAVPYGFYNQHIKDVAKGVGYEAVFTVYGQPITFRSTIDSLGRYLIEGNKPKVFVDAISMIATSSAGGAPVAEVGSSNLASKPADGETTRNPLPLISANLSAFGAIDPGSVTMRVSGLGVVPASFDPKTNTVSYQVTKKLRDKCSVIVEAKSGGKKVEAHWTFAVEEGGVSPAVSASPTPKK
;
A
#
# COMPACT_ATOMS: atom_id res chain seq x y z
N MET A 1 24.92 -18.61 -3.51
CA MET A 1 23.86 -19.02 -2.58
C MET A 1 23.16 -20.24 -3.16
N ASN A 2 23.28 -21.38 -2.47
CA ASN A 2 22.64 -22.62 -2.89
C ASN A 2 21.34 -22.81 -2.12
N CYS A 3 20.22 -23.01 -2.83
CA CYS A 3 18.90 -23.08 -2.24
C CYS A 3 18.26 -24.45 -2.49
N PHE A 4 17.62 -25.00 -1.46
CA PHE A 4 16.83 -26.23 -1.55
C PHE A 4 15.34 -25.90 -1.48
N ALA A 5 14.57 -26.36 -2.48
CA ALA A 5 13.13 -26.18 -2.51
C ALA A 5 12.47 -27.52 -2.19
N VAL A 6 11.84 -27.62 -1.02
CA VAL A 6 11.26 -28.90 -0.54
C VAL A 6 10.11 -29.32 -1.46
N PRO A 7 10.16 -30.46 -2.16
CA PRO A 7 9.07 -30.89 -3.03
C PRO A 7 7.87 -31.38 -2.20
N TYR A 8 6.64 -31.13 -2.69
CA TYR A 8 5.37 -31.60 -2.10
C TYR A 8 5.02 -31.17 -0.66
N GLY A 9 5.85 -30.35 -0.03
CA GLY A 9 5.46 -29.63 1.17
C GLY A 9 5.63 -30.32 2.50
N PHE A 10 6.20 -31.52 2.50
CA PHE A 10 6.65 -32.16 3.72
C PHE A 10 8.05 -31.65 4.09
N TYR A 11 8.13 -30.80 5.11
CA TYR A 11 9.39 -30.32 5.67
C TYR A 11 9.42 -30.62 7.17
N ASN A 12 10.55 -31.13 7.66
CA ASN A 12 10.78 -31.43 9.06
C ASN A 12 12.27 -31.15 9.40
N GLN A 13 12.65 -31.29 10.67
CA GLN A 13 14.02 -31.00 11.10
C GLN A 13 15.07 -31.84 10.36
N HIS A 14 14.77 -33.12 10.12
CA HIS A 14 15.67 -34.03 9.40
C HIS A 14 16.00 -33.52 7.98
N ILE A 15 15.01 -33.03 7.23
CA ILE A 15 15.21 -32.48 5.88
C ILE A 15 16.07 -31.22 5.92
N LYS A 16 15.89 -30.37 6.94
CA LYS A 16 16.71 -29.15 7.12
C LYS A 16 18.16 -29.51 7.40
N ASP A 17 18.40 -30.48 8.27
CA ASP A 17 19.75 -30.91 8.65
C ASP A 17 20.49 -31.54 7.46
N VAL A 18 19.80 -32.37 6.67
CA VAL A 18 20.34 -32.94 5.43
C VAL A 18 20.68 -31.86 4.41
N ALA A 19 19.75 -30.91 4.16
CA ALA A 19 19.95 -29.83 3.21
C ALA A 19 21.18 -28.98 3.58
N LYS A 20 21.31 -28.66 4.87
CA LYS A 20 22.47 -27.92 5.39
C LYS A 20 23.76 -28.73 5.28
N GLY A 21 23.72 -30.03 5.60
CA GLY A 21 24.87 -30.94 5.53
C GLY A 21 25.44 -31.13 4.13
N VAL A 22 24.62 -30.99 3.09
CA VAL A 22 25.05 -31.07 1.68
C VAL A 22 25.34 -29.70 1.05
N GLY A 23 25.38 -28.63 1.86
CA GLY A 23 25.82 -27.30 1.42
C GLY A 23 24.74 -26.36 0.89
N TYR A 24 23.45 -26.62 1.17
CA TYR A 24 22.40 -25.63 0.93
C TYR A 24 22.36 -24.60 2.08
N GLU A 25 22.30 -23.33 1.69
CA GLU A 25 22.30 -22.17 2.58
C GLU A 25 20.89 -21.70 2.94
N ALA A 26 19.90 -22.01 2.09
CA ALA A 26 18.50 -21.68 2.34
C ALA A 26 17.54 -22.82 1.94
N VAL A 27 16.44 -22.93 2.67
CA VAL A 27 15.40 -23.95 2.45
C VAL A 27 14.05 -23.27 2.24
N PHE A 28 13.48 -23.42 1.04
CA PHE A 28 12.15 -22.94 0.68
C PHE A 28 11.10 -24.03 0.92
N THR A 29 10.20 -23.75 1.84
CA THR A 29 9.07 -24.60 2.24
C THR A 29 7.82 -24.27 1.43
N VAL A 30 6.79 -25.12 1.47
CA VAL A 30 5.46 -24.81 0.90
C VAL A 30 4.60 -23.92 1.80
N TYR A 31 5.13 -23.49 2.94
CA TYR A 31 4.33 -22.71 3.86
C TYR A 31 4.04 -21.36 3.21
N GLY A 32 2.76 -21.06 2.99
CA GLY A 32 2.29 -19.84 2.36
C GLY A 32 2.43 -18.65 3.29
N GLN A 33 3.67 -18.29 3.62
CA GLN A 33 4.01 -17.14 4.44
C GLN A 33 4.86 -16.12 3.69
N PRO A 34 4.66 -14.83 4.00
CA PRO A 34 5.49 -13.78 3.45
C PRO A 34 6.93 -13.93 3.93
N ILE A 35 7.86 -13.77 3.00
CA ILE A 35 9.28 -13.64 3.32
C ILE A 35 9.53 -12.20 3.78
N THR A 36 10.10 -12.06 4.97
CA THR A 36 10.49 -10.79 5.56
C THR A 36 11.97 -10.85 5.97
N PHE A 37 12.57 -9.73 6.39
CA PHE A 37 13.94 -9.72 6.91
C PHE A 37 14.13 -10.59 8.17
N ARG A 38 13.03 -10.96 8.86
CA ARG A 38 13.06 -11.83 10.04
C ARG A 38 12.82 -13.30 9.72
N SER A 39 12.51 -13.63 8.46
CA SER A 39 12.25 -15.01 8.06
C SER A 39 13.49 -15.86 8.23
N THR A 40 13.33 -17.06 8.81
CA THR A 40 14.45 -17.95 9.04
C THR A 40 14.89 -18.57 7.71
N ILE A 41 16.20 -18.57 7.47
CA ILE A 41 16.78 -18.98 6.18
C ILE A 41 16.56 -20.47 5.89
N ASP A 42 16.35 -21.27 6.93
CA ASP A 42 16.06 -22.69 6.91
C ASP A 42 14.56 -23.00 6.77
N SER A 43 13.70 -21.98 6.64
CA SER A 43 12.25 -22.14 6.54
C SER A 43 11.58 -20.98 5.81
N LEU A 44 12.07 -20.63 4.62
CA LEU A 44 11.48 -19.59 3.79
C LEU A 44 10.12 -20.05 3.26
N GLY A 45 9.09 -19.21 3.37
CA GLY A 45 7.76 -19.50 2.83
C GLY A 45 7.70 -19.38 1.31
N ARG A 46 6.76 -20.09 0.66
CA ARG A 46 6.42 -19.87 -0.75
C ARG A 46 4.93 -20.08 -0.99
N TYR A 47 4.34 -19.23 -1.83
CA TYR A 47 2.97 -19.42 -2.30
C TYR A 47 2.97 -20.30 -3.54
N LEU A 48 2.09 -21.30 -3.55
CA LEU A 48 1.75 -22.06 -4.75
C LEU A 48 0.43 -21.50 -5.29
N ILE A 49 0.50 -20.82 -6.43
CA ILE A 49 -0.69 -20.26 -7.08
C ILE A 49 -1.30 -21.37 -7.95
N GLU A 50 -2.32 -22.02 -7.42
CA GLU A 50 -3.09 -23.03 -8.15
C GLU A 50 -4.24 -22.35 -8.90
N GLY A 51 -4.42 -22.65 -10.19
CA GLY A 51 -5.43 -22.01 -11.04
C GLY A 51 -6.87 -22.20 -10.58
N ASN A 52 -7.15 -23.21 -9.74
CA ASN A 52 -8.45 -23.52 -9.16
C ASN A 52 -8.65 -22.97 -7.74
N LYS A 53 -7.67 -22.26 -7.17
CA LYS A 53 -7.74 -21.68 -5.82
C LYS A 53 -7.54 -20.16 -5.86
N PRO A 54 -8.52 -19.39 -6.37
CA PRO A 54 -8.41 -17.95 -6.53
C PRO A 54 -8.13 -17.20 -5.22
N LYS A 55 -8.58 -17.74 -4.08
CA LYS A 55 -8.27 -17.18 -2.76
C LYS A 55 -6.76 -17.12 -2.48
N VAL A 56 -5.99 -18.13 -2.88
CA VAL A 56 -4.53 -18.15 -2.67
C VAL A 56 -3.85 -17.04 -3.46
N PHE A 57 -4.35 -16.77 -4.67
CA PHE A 57 -3.90 -15.63 -5.48
C PHE A 57 -4.25 -14.29 -4.82
N VAL A 58 -5.49 -14.10 -4.38
CA VAL A 58 -5.94 -12.87 -3.72
C VAL A 58 -5.16 -12.60 -2.44
N ASP A 59 -4.93 -13.63 -1.62
CA ASP A 59 -4.16 -13.52 -0.38
C ASP A 59 -2.69 -13.17 -0.67
N ALA A 60 -2.06 -13.82 -1.66
CA ALA A 60 -0.69 -13.51 -2.08
C ALA A 60 -0.54 -12.06 -2.59
N ILE A 61 -1.49 -11.58 -3.39
CA ILE A 61 -1.49 -10.19 -3.89
C ILE A 61 -1.76 -9.18 -2.78
N SER A 62 -2.70 -9.48 -1.87
CA SER A 62 -3.02 -8.61 -0.74
C SER A 62 -1.81 -8.43 0.18
N MET A 63 -1.01 -9.48 0.35
CA MET A 63 0.23 -9.45 1.14
C MET A 63 1.35 -8.65 0.48
N ILE A 64 1.46 -8.61 -0.86
CA ILE A 64 2.38 -7.70 -1.58
C ILE A 64 1.95 -6.24 -1.42
N ALA A 65 0.63 -5.99 -1.39
CA ALA A 65 0.09 -4.65 -1.20
C ALA A 65 0.30 -4.12 0.23
N THR A 66 0.38 -5.01 1.23
CA THR A 66 0.63 -4.67 2.64
C THR A 66 2.08 -4.88 3.07
N SER A 67 2.95 -5.46 2.23
CA SER A 67 4.37 -5.61 2.54
C SER A 67 5.08 -4.28 2.42
N SER A 68 4.99 -3.46 3.47
CA SER A 68 6.03 -2.53 3.92
C SER A 68 7.26 -3.31 4.43
N ALA A 69 7.69 -4.33 3.68
CA ALA A 69 8.77 -5.23 4.07
C ALA A 69 10.13 -4.56 3.82
N GLY A 70 10.75 -4.09 4.90
CA GLY A 70 12.19 -3.82 4.96
C GLY A 70 12.63 -2.37 5.00
N GLY A 71 11.70 -1.40 5.06
CA GLY A 71 12.06 -0.01 5.34
C GLY A 71 12.64 0.13 6.75
N ALA A 72 13.71 0.91 6.91
CA ALA A 72 14.15 1.39 8.23
C ALA A 72 12.94 1.98 8.99
N PRO A 73 12.85 1.86 10.33
CA PRO A 73 11.71 2.37 11.10
C PRO A 73 11.43 3.83 10.71
N VAL A 74 10.26 4.05 10.09
CA VAL A 74 9.77 5.37 9.69
C VAL A 74 8.79 5.83 10.76
N ALA A 75 8.88 7.10 11.16
CA ALA A 75 7.86 7.67 12.03
C ALA A 75 6.56 7.84 11.23
N GLU A 76 5.49 7.17 11.65
CA GLU A 76 4.19 7.23 10.96
C GLU A 76 3.26 8.24 11.63
N VAL A 77 2.74 9.17 10.84
CA VAL A 77 1.67 10.09 11.23
C VAL A 77 0.34 9.42 10.85
N GLY A 78 -0.41 9.01 11.87
CA GLY A 78 -1.73 8.40 11.66
C GLY A 78 -2.68 9.33 10.92
N SER A 79 -3.56 8.75 10.09
CA SER A 79 -4.50 9.47 9.22
C SER A 79 -5.39 10.47 9.96
N SER A 80 -5.74 10.22 11.22
CA SER A 80 -6.52 11.14 12.06
C SER A 80 -5.83 12.48 12.34
N ASN A 81 -4.51 12.56 12.22
CA ASN A 81 -3.72 13.77 12.38
C ASN A 81 -3.35 14.43 11.04
N LEU A 82 -3.85 13.88 9.93
CA LEU A 82 -3.58 14.35 8.59
C LEU A 82 -4.83 15.02 8.02
N ALA A 83 -4.77 16.33 7.78
CA ALA A 83 -5.83 17.02 7.04
C ALA A 83 -5.69 16.72 5.54
N SER A 84 -6.28 15.61 5.08
CA SER A 84 -6.27 15.17 3.69
C SER A 84 -7.58 15.43 2.95
N LYS A 85 -7.49 15.52 1.62
CA LYS A 85 -8.62 15.53 0.70
C LYS A 85 -8.30 14.61 -0.50
N PRO A 86 -9.16 13.64 -0.83
CA PRO A 86 -10.26 13.13 0.01
C PRO A 86 -9.76 12.69 1.39
N ALA A 87 -10.61 12.84 2.40
CA ALA A 87 -10.30 12.45 3.77
C ALA A 87 -10.19 10.93 3.91
N ASP A 88 -9.58 10.47 5.00
CA ASP A 88 -9.50 9.04 5.28
C ASP A 88 -10.90 8.42 5.46
N GLY A 89 -11.16 7.34 4.71
CA GLY A 89 -12.45 6.67 4.63
C GLY A 89 -13.52 7.39 3.79
N GLU A 90 -13.20 8.55 3.18
CA GLU A 90 -14.16 9.29 2.35
C GLU A 90 -14.44 8.55 1.03
N THR A 91 -15.68 8.60 0.54
CA THR A 91 -16.03 8.18 -0.82
C THR A 91 -16.23 9.39 -1.71
N THR A 92 -15.36 9.58 -2.69
CA THR A 92 -15.46 10.67 -3.67
C THR A 92 -16.19 10.23 -4.93
N ARG A 93 -17.07 11.10 -5.45
CA ARG A 93 -17.75 10.91 -6.75
C ARG A 93 -16.96 11.47 -7.93
N ASN A 94 -15.85 12.16 -7.65
CA ASN A 94 -14.99 12.69 -8.69
C ASN A 94 -14.03 11.57 -9.16
N PRO A 95 -14.10 11.12 -10.43
CA PRO A 95 -13.20 10.08 -10.93
C PRO A 95 -11.74 10.54 -11.07
N LEU A 96 -11.50 11.87 -11.03
CA LEU A 96 -10.18 12.50 -11.10
C LEU A 96 -10.02 13.51 -9.95
N PRO A 97 -10.01 13.04 -8.69
CA PRO A 97 -9.96 13.93 -7.54
C PRO A 97 -8.61 14.66 -7.48
N LEU A 98 -8.64 15.87 -6.93
CA LEU A 98 -7.42 16.51 -6.46
C LEU A 98 -7.06 15.87 -5.11
N ILE A 99 -5.97 15.11 -5.10
CA ILE A 99 -5.45 14.53 -3.86
C ILE A 99 -4.58 15.60 -3.20
N SER A 100 -4.84 15.91 -1.94
CA SER A 100 -4.01 16.83 -1.16
C SER A 100 -3.93 16.43 0.30
N ALA A 101 -2.85 16.80 0.97
CA ALA A 101 -2.68 16.59 2.40
C ALA A 101 -1.81 17.68 3.03
N ASN A 102 -2.23 18.17 4.19
CA ASN A 102 -1.42 19.07 5.00
C ASN A 102 -0.44 18.27 5.87
N LEU A 103 0.85 18.50 5.68
CA LEU A 103 1.95 17.78 6.32
C LEU A 103 2.47 18.48 7.59
N SER A 104 1.74 19.44 8.16
CA SER A 104 2.22 20.16 9.36
C SER A 104 2.49 19.22 10.54
N ALA A 105 1.78 18.09 10.62
CA ALA A 105 2.01 17.04 11.61
C ALA A 105 3.38 16.33 11.48
N PHE A 106 4.09 16.48 10.34
CA PHE A 106 5.43 15.93 10.12
C PHE A 106 6.52 16.82 10.73
N GLY A 107 6.16 18.03 11.19
CA GLY A 107 7.11 19.03 11.65
C GLY A 107 7.88 19.69 10.51
N ALA A 108 9.12 20.09 10.79
CA ALA A 108 9.99 20.74 9.81
C ALA A 108 10.54 19.73 8.79
N ILE A 109 9.88 19.62 7.63
CA ILE A 109 10.26 18.72 6.54
C ILE A 109 11.13 19.41 5.49
N ASP A 110 12.02 18.63 4.86
CA ASP A 110 12.79 19.05 3.68
C ASP A 110 11.87 19.05 2.44
N PRO A 111 11.59 20.21 1.82
CA PRO A 111 10.70 20.30 0.66
C PRO A 111 11.11 19.42 -0.52
N GLY A 112 12.42 19.20 -0.72
CA GLY A 112 12.94 18.39 -1.83
C GLY A 112 12.80 16.88 -1.60
N SER A 113 12.40 16.47 -0.40
CA SER A 113 12.30 15.06 -0.01
C SER A 113 10.88 14.49 -0.11
N VAL A 114 9.88 15.33 -0.37
CA VAL A 114 8.47 14.94 -0.37
C VAL A 114 8.17 14.05 -1.57
N THR A 115 7.69 12.84 -1.29
CA THR A 115 7.28 11.86 -2.31
C THR A 115 5.86 11.41 -2.01
N MET A 116 5.01 11.34 -3.05
CA MET A 116 3.66 10.82 -2.94
C MET A 116 3.51 9.57 -3.81
N ARG A 117 2.88 8.53 -3.26
CA ARG A 117 2.54 7.30 -3.95
C ARG A 117 1.03 7.07 -3.86
N VAL A 118 0.41 6.79 -5.00
CA VAL A 118 -1.03 6.53 -5.10
C VAL A 118 -1.24 5.13 -5.66
N SER A 119 -2.08 4.32 -5.00
CA SER A 119 -2.38 2.96 -5.43
C SER A 119 -2.91 2.94 -6.86
N GLY A 120 -2.33 2.11 -7.72
CA GLY A 120 -2.69 2.01 -9.15
C GLY A 120 -1.96 3.00 -10.07
N LEU A 121 -1.31 4.03 -9.52
CA LEU A 121 -0.48 4.98 -10.29
C LEU A 121 1.01 4.88 -9.95
N GLY A 122 1.35 4.40 -8.74
CA GLY A 122 2.72 4.36 -8.26
C GLY A 122 3.16 5.73 -7.72
N VAL A 123 4.44 6.07 -7.89
CA VAL A 123 4.97 7.39 -7.49
C VAL A 123 4.44 8.45 -8.46
N VAL A 124 3.85 9.51 -7.93
CA VAL A 124 3.20 10.56 -8.72
C VAL A 124 3.97 11.88 -8.64
N PRO A 125 3.93 12.73 -9.68
CA PRO A 125 4.58 14.04 -9.67
C PRO A 125 3.75 15.04 -8.83
N ALA A 126 3.78 14.89 -7.51
CA ALA A 126 3.08 15.77 -6.59
C ALA A 126 3.81 17.11 -6.44
N SER A 127 3.03 18.18 -6.28
CA SER A 127 3.52 19.53 -5.98
C SER A 127 3.42 19.78 -4.48
N PHE A 128 4.51 20.21 -3.85
CA PHE A 128 4.55 20.59 -2.45
C PHE A 128 4.70 22.11 -2.33
N ASP A 129 3.81 22.74 -1.56
CA ASP A 129 3.89 24.15 -1.19
C ASP A 129 4.45 24.31 0.24
N PRO A 130 5.68 24.80 0.40
CA PRO A 130 6.30 24.99 1.71
C PRO A 130 5.59 26.04 2.58
N LYS A 131 4.84 26.97 2.00
CA LYS A 131 4.14 28.03 2.77
C LYS A 131 2.96 27.47 3.54
N THR A 132 2.22 26.56 2.89
CA THR A 132 1.02 25.93 3.46
C THR A 132 1.30 24.54 4.02
N ASN A 133 2.53 24.03 3.89
CA ASN A 133 2.93 22.65 4.16
C ASN A 133 1.99 21.63 3.51
N THR A 134 1.49 21.94 2.32
CA THR A 134 0.49 21.10 1.66
C THR A 134 1.09 20.46 0.42
N VAL A 135 0.99 19.14 0.35
CA VAL A 135 1.28 18.38 -0.87
C VAL A 135 0.00 18.16 -1.66
N SER A 136 0.06 18.25 -2.98
CA SER A 136 -1.08 18.12 -3.87
C SER A 136 -0.73 17.40 -5.16
N TYR A 137 -1.69 16.65 -5.69
CA TYR A 137 -1.56 15.95 -6.96
C TYR A 137 -2.93 15.88 -7.66
N GLN A 138 -3.00 16.41 -8.88
CA GLN A 138 -4.16 16.27 -9.72
C GLN A 138 -4.13 14.91 -10.40
N VAL A 139 -5.12 14.07 -10.11
CA VAL A 139 -5.23 12.75 -10.73
C VAL A 139 -5.48 12.91 -12.23
N THR A 140 -4.66 12.22 -13.04
CA THR A 140 -4.69 12.28 -14.51
C THR A 140 -5.28 11.02 -15.16
N LYS A 141 -5.48 9.95 -14.39
CA LYS A 141 -6.04 8.67 -14.85
C LYS A 141 -7.13 8.21 -13.88
N LYS A 142 -8.17 7.55 -14.40
CA LYS A 142 -9.26 7.03 -13.58
C LYS A 142 -8.70 6.09 -12.50
N LEU A 143 -9.05 6.39 -11.25
CA LEU A 143 -8.67 5.60 -10.09
C LEU A 143 -9.59 4.37 -9.93
N ARG A 144 -9.12 3.35 -9.20
CA ARG A 144 -9.93 2.18 -8.82
C ARG A 144 -10.85 2.51 -7.65
N ASP A 145 -11.86 1.65 -7.44
CA ASP A 145 -12.91 1.80 -6.43
C ASP A 145 -12.38 2.09 -5.02
N LYS A 146 -11.24 1.50 -4.65
CA LYS A 146 -10.53 1.77 -3.40
C LYS A 146 -9.11 2.25 -3.70
N CYS A 147 -8.74 3.39 -3.12
CA CYS A 147 -7.45 4.01 -3.27
C CYS A 147 -6.74 4.20 -1.94
N SER A 148 -5.43 3.98 -1.94
CA SER A 148 -4.52 4.24 -0.83
C SER A 148 -3.48 5.26 -1.27
N VAL A 149 -3.21 6.24 -0.42
CA VAL A 149 -2.19 7.27 -0.64
C VAL A 149 -1.17 7.17 0.48
N ILE A 150 0.10 7.19 0.09
CA ILE A 150 1.24 7.23 1.00
C ILE A 150 2.03 8.48 0.66
N VAL A 151 2.32 9.31 1.67
CA VAL A 151 3.21 10.46 1.55
C VAL A 151 4.40 10.23 2.46
N GLU A 152 5.59 10.35 1.90
CA GLU A 152 6.87 10.23 2.60
C GLU A 152 7.60 11.58 2.52
N ALA A 153 8.27 11.97 3.60
CA ALA A 153 9.18 13.11 3.61
C ALA A 153 10.32 12.88 4.62
N LYS A 154 11.34 13.74 4.60
CA LYS A 154 12.39 13.77 5.62
C LYS A 154 12.17 14.93 6.58
N SER A 155 12.13 14.64 7.88
CA SER A 155 12.08 15.62 8.97
C SER A 155 13.32 15.43 9.85
N GLY A 156 14.14 16.47 9.98
CA GLY A 156 15.41 16.38 10.74
C GLY A 156 16.34 15.24 10.31
N GLY A 157 16.37 14.92 9.01
CA GLY A 157 17.17 13.82 8.45
C GLY A 157 16.58 12.41 8.62
N LYS A 158 15.46 12.26 9.34
CA LYS A 158 14.74 10.99 9.49
C LYS A 158 13.55 10.93 8.54
N LYS A 159 13.22 9.74 8.04
CA LYS A 159 12.00 9.55 7.24
C LYS A 159 10.77 9.60 8.15
N VAL A 160 9.74 10.27 7.65
CA VAL A 160 8.40 10.35 8.24
C VAL A 160 7.39 10.08 7.14
N GLU A 161 6.33 9.35 7.45
CA GLU A 161 5.30 9.02 6.47
C GLU A 161 3.89 9.17 7.03
N ALA A 162 2.92 9.32 6.13
CA ALA A 162 1.51 9.19 6.46
C ALA A 162 0.81 8.37 5.38
N HIS A 163 -0.18 7.61 5.81
CA HIS A 163 -0.98 6.76 4.96
C HIS A 163 -2.46 6.97 5.25
N TRP A 164 -3.25 7.09 4.20
CA TRP A 164 -4.71 7.13 4.30
C TRP A 164 -5.36 6.51 3.07
N THR A 165 -6.64 6.19 3.19
CA THR A 165 -7.41 5.53 2.14
C THR A 165 -8.71 6.26 1.85
N PHE A 166 -9.17 6.20 0.61
CA PHE A 166 -10.47 6.73 0.21
C PHE A 166 -11.06 5.86 -0.90
N ALA A 167 -12.38 5.90 -1.05
CA ALA A 167 -13.08 5.20 -2.13
C ALA A 167 -13.44 6.16 -3.26
N VAL A 168 -13.53 5.65 -4.48
CA VAL A 168 -14.03 6.39 -5.64
C VAL A 168 -15.30 5.70 -6.11
N GLU A 169 -16.43 6.40 -6.05
CA GLU A 169 -17.68 5.87 -6.59
C GLU A 169 -17.56 5.84 -8.12
N GLU A 170 -17.63 4.65 -8.73
CA GLU A 170 -17.75 4.55 -10.17
C GLU A 170 -19.10 5.16 -10.56
N GLY A 171 -19.07 6.26 -11.30
CA GLY A 171 -20.28 7.00 -11.69
C GLY A 171 -21.27 6.13 -12.47
N GLY A 172 -22.16 5.45 -11.74
CA GLY A 172 -23.51 5.20 -12.19
C GLY A 172 -24.23 6.54 -12.23
N VAL A 173 -24.79 6.88 -13.40
CA VAL A 173 -25.67 8.02 -13.55
C VAL A 173 -26.82 7.85 -12.55
N SER A 174 -26.77 8.55 -11.41
CA SER A 174 -27.95 8.71 -10.57
C SER A 174 -28.89 9.63 -11.34
N PRO A 175 -30.13 9.22 -11.64
CA PRO A 175 -31.04 10.06 -12.39
C PRO A 175 -31.25 11.34 -11.58
N ALA A 176 -31.14 12.48 -12.26
CA ALA A 176 -31.51 13.76 -11.71
C ALA A 176 -32.91 13.60 -11.08
N VAL A 177 -33.03 13.91 -9.80
CA VAL A 177 -34.32 14.10 -9.16
C VAL A 177 -34.91 15.34 -9.85
N SER A 178 -35.69 15.11 -10.90
CA SER A 178 -36.51 16.12 -11.53
C SER A 178 -37.45 16.65 -10.44
N ALA A 179 -37.20 17.88 -10.01
CA ALA A 179 -38.12 18.63 -9.19
C ALA A 179 -39.43 18.79 -9.99
N SER A 180 -40.47 18.05 -9.58
CA SER A 180 -41.83 18.30 -10.05
C SER A 180 -42.44 19.49 -9.30
N PRO A 181 -43.33 20.26 -9.97
CA PRO A 181 -43.50 21.68 -9.71
C PRO A 181 -44.51 22.00 -8.59
N THR A 182 -44.29 23.15 -7.97
CA THR A 182 -45.15 23.90 -7.05
C THR A 182 -46.65 23.87 -7.41
N PRO A 183 -47.57 23.66 -6.45
CA PRO A 183 -48.99 23.92 -6.68
C PRO A 183 -49.25 25.42 -6.58
N LYS A 184 -49.88 26.00 -7.62
CA LYS A 184 -50.53 27.32 -7.50
C LYS A 184 -52.03 27.12 -7.28
N LYS A 185 -52.45 27.74 -6.18
CA LYS A 185 -53.77 28.19 -5.72
C LYS A 185 -54.95 28.05 -6.68
#